data_AF-K2J3J0-F1
#
_entry.id   AF-K2J3J0-F1
#
_cell.length_a   1.000
_cell.length_b   1.000
_cell.length_c   1.000
_cell.angle_alpha   90.00
_cell.angle_beta   90.00
_cell.angle_gamma   90.00
#
_symmetry.space_group_name_H-M   'P 1'
#
loop_
_entity.id
_entity.type
_entity.pdbx_description
1 polymer ?
#
loop_
_entity_poly.entity_id
_entity_poly.type
_entity_poly.pdbx_seq_one_letter_code
_entity_poly.pdbx_strand_id
1 'polypeptide(L)'
;MARILMLLLLVAVLVIMVRLFLLNPDQAASQVTLAGQQDKPSTLQKVKKDLDQSLLQSHCLNAIQMRYASQAGFRVKALAPGRYLVTVAGREEKLACRLDEKGQVILE
;
A
#
# COMPACT_ATOMS: atom_id res chain seq x y z
N MET A 1 45.20 -3.86 32.36
CA MET A 1 45.14 -4.82 31.23
C MET A 1 43.72 -5.17 30.78
N ALA A 2 42.70 -5.19 31.68
CA ALA A 2 41.31 -5.50 31.31
C ALA A 2 40.66 -4.58 30.25
N ARG A 3 41.03 -3.29 30.22
CA ARG A 3 40.49 -2.32 29.24
C ARG A 3 40.93 -2.60 27.80
N ILE A 4 42.16 -3.06 27.62
CA ILE A 4 42.70 -3.44 26.30
C ILE A 4 42.01 -4.72 25.82
N LEU A 5 41.76 -5.66 26.74
CA LEU A 5 41.02 -6.88 26.44
C LEU A 5 39.59 -6.57 25.98
N MET A 6 38.92 -5.61 26.63
CA MET A 6 37.56 -5.20 26.29
C MET A 6 37.48 -4.50 24.92
N LEU A 7 38.46 -3.67 24.60
CA LEU A 7 38.57 -3.01 23.29
C LEU A 7 38.82 -4.02 22.17
N LEU A 8 39.71 -4.99 22.39
CA LEU A 8 39.95 -6.07 21.42
C LEU A 8 38.70 -6.91 21.17
N LEU A 9 37.92 -7.18 22.22
CA LEU A 9 36.65 -7.90 22.12
C LEU A 9 35.63 -7.11 21.30
N LEU A 10 35.53 -5.80 21.54
CA LEU A 10 34.62 -4.92 20.81
C LEU A 10 34.98 -4.84 19.32
N VAL A 11 36.28 -4.74 19.01
CA VAL A 11 36.78 -4.73 17.62
C VAL A 11 36.56 -6.09 16.96
N ALA A 12 36.77 -7.20 17.66
CA ALA A 12 36.50 -8.54 17.13
C ALA A 12 35.02 -8.72 16.78
N VAL A 13 34.11 -8.25 17.63
CA VAL A 13 32.66 -8.28 17.35
C VAL A 13 32.32 -7.41 16.14
N LEU A 14 32.92 -6.23 16.02
CA LEU A 14 32.70 -5.32 14.89
C LEU A 14 33.20 -5.94 13.57
N VAL A 15 34.36 -6.60 13.60
CA VAL A 15 34.91 -7.31 12.43
C VAL A 15 34.05 -8.52 12.05
N ILE A 16 33.51 -9.27 13.02
CA ILE A 16 32.59 -10.38 12.77
C ILE A 16 31.27 -9.87 12.18
N MET A 17 30.71 -8.77 12.69
CA MET A 17 29.51 -8.12 12.15
C MET A 17 29.72 -7.66 10.70
N VAL A 18 30.86 -7.02 10.40
CA VAL A 18 31.21 -6.59 9.04
C VAL A 18 31.46 -7.78 8.12
N ARG A 19 32.12 -8.84 8.61
CA ARG A 19 32.28 -10.09 7.84
C ARG A 19 30.95 -10.78 7.61
N LEU A 20 30.04 -10.86 8.59
CA LEU A 20 28.67 -11.37 8.39
C LEU A 20 27.89 -10.54 7.38
N PHE A 21 28.08 -9.23 7.34
CA PHE A 21 27.47 -8.34 6.35
C PHE A 21 28.07 -8.51 4.95
N LEU A 22 29.38 -8.80 4.86
CA LEU A 22 30.10 -9.02 3.59
C LEU A 22 30.05 -10.48 3.09
N LEU A 23 29.82 -11.46 3.96
CA LEU A 23 29.59 -12.88 3.64
C LEU A 23 28.11 -13.21 3.47
N ASN A 24 27.19 -12.35 3.95
CA ASN A 24 25.78 -12.34 3.54
C ASN A 24 25.47 -11.13 2.63
N PRO A 25 26.07 -11.00 1.43
CA PRO A 25 25.48 -10.13 0.42
C PRO A 25 24.18 -10.73 -0.17
N ASP A 26 23.81 -11.97 0.21
CA ASP A 26 22.80 -12.80 -0.47
C ASP A 26 21.55 -13.15 0.37
N GLN A 27 21.30 -12.49 1.51
CA GLN A 27 20.02 -12.67 2.24
C GLN A 27 19.35 -11.36 2.68
N ALA A 28 19.65 -10.26 1.99
CA ALA A 28 18.88 -9.02 2.11
C ALA A 28 18.39 -8.45 0.77
N ALA A 29 18.76 -9.04 -0.37
CA ALA A 29 18.17 -8.72 -1.66
C ALA A 29 18.43 -9.85 -2.66
N SER A 30 17.41 -10.21 -3.44
CA SER A 30 17.42 -11.17 -4.55
C SER A 30 17.21 -12.64 -4.09
N GLN A 31 16.35 -13.47 -4.64
CA GLN A 31 15.73 -13.47 -5.97
C GLN A 31 14.31 -14.08 -5.85
N VAL A 32 13.27 -13.25 -5.97
CA VAL A 32 12.08 -13.74 -6.68
C VAL A 32 12.61 -14.03 -8.08
N THR A 33 12.63 -15.31 -8.43
CA THR A 33 13.21 -15.90 -9.63
C THR A 33 12.77 -15.13 -10.88
N LEU A 34 13.54 -14.11 -11.28
CA LEU A 34 13.29 -13.30 -12.48
C LEU A 34 13.86 -13.96 -13.74
N ALA A 35 13.90 -15.30 -13.77
CA ALA A 35 14.42 -16.10 -14.88
C ALA A 35 13.41 -17.14 -15.39
N GLY A 36 12.10 -16.95 -15.16
CA GLY A 36 11.07 -17.90 -15.58
C GLY A 36 9.67 -17.33 -15.79
N GLN A 37 9.49 -16.01 -15.84
CA GLN A 37 8.18 -15.39 -16.07
C GLN A 37 8.20 -14.32 -17.15
N GLN A 38 8.93 -14.59 -18.24
CA GLN A 38 8.93 -13.78 -19.45
C GLN A 38 7.78 -14.12 -20.42
N ASP A 39 6.81 -14.95 -20.01
CA ASP A 39 5.68 -15.41 -20.84
C ASP A 39 4.30 -15.40 -20.12
N LYS A 40 4.03 -14.44 -19.23
CA LYS A 40 2.65 -14.18 -18.77
C LYS A 40 2.32 -12.68 -18.71
N PRO A 41 1.96 -12.06 -19.86
CA PRO A 41 1.40 -10.71 -19.90
C PRO A 41 0.12 -10.50 -19.05
N SER A 42 -0.47 -11.56 -18.46
CA SER A 42 -1.72 -11.44 -17.69
C SER A 42 -1.56 -11.13 -16.20
N THR A 43 -0.43 -11.45 -15.56
CA THR A 43 -0.28 -11.24 -14.10
C THR A 43 0.03 -9.77 -13.77
N LEU A 44 0.95 -9.15 -14.49
CA LEU A 44 1.30 -7.73 -14.30
C LEU A 44 0.13 -6.80 -14.65
N GLN A 45 -0.62 -7.12 -15.72
CA GLN A 45 -1.82 -6.36 -16.09
C GLN A 45 -2.92 -6.47 -15.01
N LYS A 46 -3.08 -7.64 -14.38
CA LYS A 46 -4.00 -7.81 -13.24
C LYS A 46 -3.58 -6.96 -12.04
N VAL A 47 -2.30 -7.05 -11.64
CA VAL A 47 -1.77 -6.25 -10.51
C VAL A 47 -1.95 -4.75 -10.75
N LYS A 48 -1.65 -4.27 -11.96
CA LYS A 48 -1.86 -2.87 -12.33
C LYS A 48 -3.34 -2.49 -12.23
N LYS A 49 -4.23 -3.30 -12.79
CA LYS A 49 -5.67 -3.06 -12.75
C LYS A 49 -6.21 -3.02 -11.31
N ASP A 50 -5.74 -3.93 -10.46
CA ASP A 50 -6.16 -4.00 -9.05
C ASP A 50 -5.66 -2.77 -8.28
N LEU A 51 -4.44 -2.30 -8.58
CA LEU A 51 -3.89 -1.08 -8.00
C LEU A 51 -4.67 0.16 -8.45
N ASP A 52 -4.96 0.28 -9.75
CA ASP A 52 -5.74 1.39 -10.31
C ASP A 52 -7.16 1.43 -9.71
N GLN A 53 -7.79 0.26 -9.52
CA GLN A 53 -9.09 0.16 -8.85
C GLN A 53 -9.03 0.57 -7.37
N SER A 54 -7.98 0.18 -6.65
CA SER A 54 -7.79 0.55 -5.25
C SER A 54 -7.55 2.05 -5.08
N LEU A 55 -6.75 2.65 -5.98
CA LEU A 55 -6.52 4.10 -6.01
C LEU A 55 -7.83 4.85 -6.28
N LEU A 56 -8.60 4.43 -7.30
CA LEU A 56 -9.91 4.99 -7.59
C LEU A 56 -10.84 4.92 -6.37
N GLN A 57 -10.90 3.75 -5.72
CA GLN A 57 -11.71 3.56 -4.53
C GLN A 57 -11.30 4.48 -3.38
N SER A 58 -10.00 4.67 -3.17
CA SER A 58 -9.47 5.59 -2.16
C SER A 58 -9.89 7.04 -2.43
N HIS A 59 -9.74 7.51 -3.68
CA HIS A 59 -10.17 8.85 -4.08
C HIS A 59 -11.68 9.05 -3.87
N CYS A 60 -12.49 8.07 -4.25
CA CYS A 60 -13.94 8.09 -4.05
C CYS A 60 -14.33 8.15 -2.57
N LEU A 61 -13.75 7.29 -1.73
CA LEU A 61 -14.03 7.28 -0.29
C LEU A 61 -13.63 8.58 0.37
N ASN A 62 -12.49 9.16 -0.01
CA ASN A 62 -12.05 10.45 0.48
C ASN A 62 -13.03 11.57 0.10
N ALA A 63 -13.49 11.60 -1.16
CA ALA A 63 -14.48 12.59 -1.60
C ALA A 63 -15.82 12.46 -0.84
N ILE A 64 -16.29 11.23 -0.61
CA ILE A 64 -17.49 10.97 0.20
C ILE A 64 -17.27 11.44 1.64
N GLN A 65 -16.12 11.13 2.23
CA GLN A 65 -15.79 11.57 3.59
C GLN A 65 -15.75 13.09 3.69
N MET A 66 -15.14 13.79 2.74
CA MET A 66 -15.13 15.26 2.71
C MET A 66 -16.54 15.87 2.62
N ARG A 67 -17.47 15.24 1.91
CA ARG A 67 -18.85 15.73 1.75
C ARG A 67 -19.74 15.45 2.96
N TYR A 68 -19.55 14.31 3.64
CA TYR A 68 -20.49 13.81 4.65
C TYR A 68 -19.91 13.65 6.06
N ALA A 69 -18.59 13.79 6.28
CA ALA A 69 -17.97 13.56 7.60
C ALA A 69 -18.50 14.46 8.72
N SER A 70 -19.01 15.65 8.37
CA SER A 70 -19.62 16.56 9.35
C SER A 70 -21.04 16.15 9.76
N GLN A 71 -21.64 15.16 9.10
CA GLN A 71 -23.03 14.78 9.29
C GLN A 71 -23.16 13.66 10.33
N ALA A 72 -24.09 13.82 11.28
CA ALA A 72 -24.29 12.87 12.37
C ALA A 72 -24.76 11.50 11.85
N GLY A 73 -24.13 10.43 12.36
CA GLY A 73 -24.48 9.06 11.97
C GLY A 73 -24.05 8.67 10.56
N PHE A 74 -23.07 9.37 9.98
CA PHE A 74 -22.49 9.03 8.68
C PHE A 74 -21.92 7.60 8.67
N ARG A 75 -22.34 6.82 7.67
CA ARG A 75 -21.78 5.51 7.33
C ARG A 75 -21.65 5.40 5.81
N VAL A 76 -20.62 4.70 5.35
CA VAL A 76 -20.43 4.40 3.93
C VAL A 76 -20.25 2.90 3.75
N LYS A 77 -20.91 2.33 2.75
CA LYS A 77 -20.80 0.93 2.36
C LYS A 77 -20.52 0.85 0.86
N ALA A 78 -19.44 0.19 0.46
CA ALA A 78 -19.19 -0.10 -0.95
C ALA A 78 -20.16 -1.19 -1.45
N LEU A 79 -20.83 -0.94 -2.57
CA LEU A 79 -21.75 -1.89 -3.21
C LEU A 79 -21.08 -2.58 -4.40
N ALA A 80 -20.35 -1.81 -5.20
CA ALA A 80 -19.62 -2.25 -6.39
C ALA A 80 -18.49 -1.24 -6.66
N PRO A 81 -17.52 -1.54 -7.55
CA PRO A 81 -16.51 -0.56 -7.94
C PRO A 81 -17.16 0.75 -8.40
N GLY A 82 -16.80 1.87 -7.75
CA GLY A 82 -17.37 3.19 -8.03
C GLY A 82 -18.83 3.37 -7.59
N ARG A 83 -19.42 2.47 -6.79
CA ARG A 83 -20.79 2.63 -6.26
C ARG A 83 -20.83 2.44 -4.76
N TYR A 84 -21.44 3.40 -4.07
CA TYR A 84 -21.47 3.48 -2.62
C TYR A 84 -22.89 3.72 -2.12
N LEU A 85 -23.22 3.12 -0.98
CA LEU A 85 -24.38 3.47 -0.18
C LEU A 85 -23.90 4.32 0.99
N VAL A 86 -24.37 5.55 1.05
CA VAL A 86 -24.10 6.47 2.15
C VAL A 86 -25.34 6.56 3.03
N THR A 87 -25.18 6.34 4.32
CA THR A 87 -26.23 6.52 5.30
C THR A 87 -25.91 7.75 6.13
N VAL A 88 -26.84 8.71 6.20
CA VAL A 88 -26.71 9.88 7.08
C VAL A 88 -28.01 10.07 7.84
N ALA A 89 -27.93 10.18 9.17
CA ALA A 89 -29.09 10.40 10.03
C ALA A 89 -30.27 9.43 9.72
N GLY A 90 -29.94 8.18 9.36
CA GLY A 90 -30.91 7.13 9.00
C GLY A 90 -31.46 7.20 7.57
N ARG A 91 -31.06 8.17 6.75
CA ARG A 91 -31.39 8.22 5.31
C ARG A 91 -30.28 7.58 4.49
N GLU A 92 -30.68 6.74 3.54
CA GLU A 92 -29.75 6.10 2.61
C GLU A 92 -29.75 6.80 1.25
N GLU A 93 -28.55 7.07 0.74
CA GLU A 93 -28.29 7.67 -0.56
C GLU A 93 -27.34 6.76 -1.34
N LYS A 94 -27.70 6.43 -2.59
CA LYS A 94 -26.81 5.67 -3.48
C LYS A 94 -26.02 6.66 -4.31
N LEU A 95 -24.71 6.57 -4.23
CA LEU A 95 -23.78 7.42 -4.95
C LEU A 95 -22.98 6.61 -5.97
N ALA A 96 -22.83 7.16 -7.17
CA ALA A 96 -21.84 6.75 -8.14
C ALA A 96 -20.63 7.68 -8.04
N CYS A 97 -19.44 7.11 -8.12
CA CYS A 97 -18.19 7.85 -8.14
C CYS A 97 -17.47 7.57 -9.46
N ARG A 98 -17.07 8.64 -10.13
CA ARG A 98 -16.26 8.59 -11.35
C ARG A 98 -15.16 9.64 -11.31
N LEU A 99 -14.09 9.41 -12.07
CA LEU A 99 -13.08 10.44 -12.32
C LEU A 99 -13.43 11.18 -13.60
N ASP A 100 -13.28 12.51 -13.58
CA ASP A 100 -13.32 13.32 -14.78
C ASP A 100 -12.02 13.20 -15.59
N GLU A 101 -11.97 13.87 -16.75
CA GLU A 101 -10.79 13.88 -17.62
C GLU A 101 -9.55 14.53 -16.96
N LYS A 102 -9.74 15.28 -15.87
CA LYS A 102 -8.70 15.93 -15.08
C LYS A 102 -8.29 15.10 -13.85
N GLY A 103 -8.87 13.91 -13.66
CA GLY A 103 -8.62 13.06 -12.50
C GLY A 103 -9.30 13.55 -11.21
N GLN A 104 -10.29 14.43 -11.30
CA GLN A 104 -11.10 14.87 -10.18
C GLN A 104 -12.27 13.93 -9.94
N VAL A 105 -12.63 13.73 -8.68
CA VAL A 105 -13.74 12.87 -8.30
C VAL A 105 -15.07 13.61 -8.48
N ILE A 106 -15.98 13.00 -9.25
CA ILE A 106 -17.38 13.40 -9.37
C ILE A 106 -18.22 12.38 -8.61
N LEU A 107 -19.09 12.86 -7.72
CA LEU A 107 -20.10 12.07 -6.99
C LEU A 107 -21.49 12.40 -7.53
N GLU A 108 -22.16 11.39 -8.09
CA GLU A 108 -23.51 11.47 -8.69
C GLU A 108 -24.54 10.64 -7.94
#